data_AF-A0A2G0VUR8-F1
#
_entry.id   AF-A0A2G0VUR8-F1
#
_cell.length_a   1.000
_cell.length_b   1.000
_cell.length_c   1.000
_cell.angle_alpha   90.00
_cell.angle_beta   90.00
_cell.angle_gamma   90.00
#
_symmetry.space_group_name_H-M   'P 1'
#
loop_
_entity.id
_entity.type
_entity.pdbx_description
1 polymer ?
#
loop_
_entity_poly.entity_id
_entity_poly.type
_entity_poly.pdbx_seq_one_letter_code
_entity_poly.pdbx_strand_id
1 'polypeptide(L)'
;MEQYKPFQSNPTSVPVLTFNTFAPSHLLHETARSRVRIGTELLDTLTSTTDEQNRQHLVTAALVSLRDGLDMMGEIQRRLDAQAEQQS
;
A
#
# COMPACT_ATOMS: atom_id res chain seq x y z
N MET A 1 20.64 0.15 -3.30
CA MET A 1 19.19 0.23 -3.02
C MET A 1 18.67 1.49 -3.66
N GLU A 2 17.56 1.41 -4.38
CA GLU A 2 16.91 2.59 -4.98
C GLU A 2 16.06 3.30 -3.93
N GLN A 3 16.27 4.61 -3.76
CA GLN A 3 15.58 5.42 -2.75
C GLN A 3 14.06 5.47 -2.97
N TYR A 4 13.60 5.44 -4.21
CA TYR A 4 12.18 5.50 -4.55
C TYR A 4 11.78 4.22 -5.26
N LYS A 5 10.83 3.49 -4.69
CA LYS A 5 10.26 2.28 -5.30
C LYS A 5 8.86 2.60 -5.81
N PRO A 6 8.52 2.21 -7.06
CA PRO A 6 7.20 2.46 -7.60
C PRO A 6 6.14 1.61 -6.87
N PHE A 7 4.94 2.19 -6.72
CA PHE A 7 3.78 1.40 -6.34
C PHE A 7 3.36 0.49 -7.50
N GLN A 8 2.97 -0.75 -7.20
CA GLN A 8 2.45 -1.70 -8.18
C GLN A 8 1.05 -1.30 -8.69
N SER A 9 0.38 -0.40 -7.97
CA SER A 9 -0.93 0.14 -8.33
C SER A 9 -0.91 1.21 -9.42
N ASN A 10 0.29 1.66 -9.87
CA ASN A 10 0.40 2.65 -10.95
C ASN A 10 -0.37 2.16 -12.19
N PRO A 11 -1.28 2.98 -12.77
CA PRO A 11 -2.07 2.57 -13.94
C PRO A 11 -1.27 2.68 -15.26
N THR A 12 -0.08 3.28 -15.21
CA THR A 12 0.76 3.58 -16.37
C THR A 12 2.02 2.71 -16.39
N SER A 13 2.57 2.48 -17.58
CA SER A 13 3.86 1.79 -17.76
C SER A 13 5.06 2.60 -17.24
N VAL A 14 4.93 3.93 -17.22
CA VAL A 14 5.89 4.83 -16.58
C VAL A 14 5.45 5.02 -15.12
N PRO A 15 6.28 4.69 -14.12
CA PRO A 15 5.92 4.87 -12.72
C PRO A 15 5.92 6.35 -12.35
N VAL A 16 4.76 6.87 -11.92
CA VAL A 16 4.60 8.28 -11.49
C VAL A 16 4.51 8.38 -9.98
N LEU A 17 3.95 7.36 -9.32
CA LEU A 17 3.82 7.29 -7.87
C LEU A 17 4.83 6.31 -7.27
N THR A 18 5.57 6.77 -6.27
CA THR A 18 6.62 6.01 -5.60
C THR A 18 6.58 6.24 -4.09
N PHE A 19 7.13 5.30 -3.31
CA PHE A 19 7.41 5.50 -1.89
C PHE A 19 8.91 5.49 -1.60
N ASN A 20 9.30 6.22 -0.55
CA ASN A 20 10.70 6.38 -0.15
C ASN A 20 11.17 5.15 0.67
N THR A 21 11.97 4.29 0.06
CA THR A 21 12.57 3.11 0.70
C THR A 21 13.67 3.45 1.69
N PHE A 22 14.06 4.72 1.86
CA PHE A 22 14.99 5.16 2.90
C PHE A 22 14.25 5.77 4.11
N ALA A 23 12.93 5.92 4.03
CA ALA A 23 12.15 6.39 5.18
C ALA A 23 12.29 5.42 6.38
N PRO A 24 12.31 5.92 7.63
CA PRO A 24 12.26 5.09 8.83
C PRO A 24 11.14 4.05 8.78
N SER A 25 11.41 2.81 9.24
CA SER A 25 10.45 1.71 9.14
C SER A 25 9.12 2.00 9.83
N HIS A 26 9.12 2.75 10.94
CA HIS A 26 7.89 3.12 11.63
C HIS A 26 7.00 4.08 10.80
N LEU A 27 7.59 4.99 10.02
CA LEU A 27 6.85 5.89 9.13
C LEU A 27 6.27 5.13 7.93
N LEU A 28 7.02 4.19 7.37
CA LEU A 28 6.50 3.29 6.34
C LEU A 28 5.35 2.45 6.90
N HIS A 29 5.48 1.94 8.12
CA HIS A 29 4.46 1.11 8.76
C HIS A 29 3.19 1.91 9.04
N GLU A 30 3.31 3.12 9.61
CA GLU A 30 2.17 4.01 9.86
C GLU A 30 1.44 4.36 8.56
N THR A 31 2.18 4.67 7.50
CA THR A 31 1.62 4.97 6.18
C THR A 31 0.93 3.75 5.59
N ALA A 32 1.56 2.57 5.64
CA ALA A 32 0.98 1.32 5.18
C ALA A 32 -0.31 0.98 5.93
N ARG A 33 -0.31 1.11 7.25
CA ARG A 33 -1.49 0.90 8.10
C ARG A 33 -2.62 1.85 7.72
N SER A 34 -2.33 3.12 7.47
CA SER A 34 -3.35 4.08 7.03
C SER A 34 -3.96 3.67 5.68
N ARG A 35 -3.14 3.20 4.74
CA ARG A 35 -3.61 2.73 3.43
C ARG A 35 -4.50 1.49 3.55
N VAL A 36 -4.08 0.51 4.36
CA VAL A 36 -4.89 -0.68 4.62
C VAL A 36 -6.22 -0.29 5.25
N ARG A 37 -6.21 0.58 6.26
CA ARG A 37 -7.43 1.06 6.93
C ARG A 37 -8.40 1.72 5.96
N ILE A 38 -7.93 2.65 5.13
CA ILE A 38 -8.78 3.31 4.11
C ILE A 38 -9.39 2.28 3.16
N GLY A 39 -8.57 1.33 2.69
CA GLY A 39 -9.04 0.25 1.83
C GLY A 39 -10.16 -0.58 2.49
N THR A 40 -9.98 -0.96 3.76
CA THR A 40 -11.00 -1.68 4.53
C THR A 40 -12.27 -0.86 4.72
N GLU A 41 -12.18 0.41 5.11
CA GLU A 41 -13.34 1.30 5.30
C GLU A 41 -14.16 1.48 3.99
N LEU A 42 -13.48 1.51 2.84
CA LEU A 42 -14.12 1.54 1.52
C LEU A 42 -14.82 0.21 1.19
N LEU A 43 -14.23 -0.93 1.57
CA LEU A 43 -14.89 -2.24 1.45
C LEU A 43 -16.13 -2.35 2.36
N ASP A 44 -16.08 -1.81 3.57
CA ASP A 44 -17.24 -1.78 4.47
C ASP A 44 -18.37 -0.93 3.87
N THR A 45 -18.01 0.21 3.26
CA THR A 45 -18.97 1.06 2.53
C THR A 45 -19.62 0.30 1.37
N LEU A 46 -18.88 -0.55 0.66
CA LEU A 46 -19.42 -1.38 -0.42
C LEU A 46 -20.46 -2.39 0.06
N THR A 47 -20.29 -2.93 1.28
CA THR A 47 -21.26 -3.88 1.84
C THR A 47 -22.57 -3.23 2.30
N SER A 48 -22.58 -1.91 2.49
CA SER A 48 -23.72 -1.16 3.02
C SER A 48 -24.42 -0.27 1.99
N THR A 49 -23.78 0.02 0.85
CA THR A 49 -24.33 0.89 -0.19
C THR A 49 -25.19 0.13 -1.21
N THR A 50 -26.30 0.76 -1.63
CA THR A 50 -27.13 0.32 -2.77
C THR A 50 -26.79 1.08 -4.06
N ASP A 51 -25.83 2.01 -4.01
CA ASP A 51 -25.39 2.81 -5.15
C ASP A 51 -24.47 2.01 -6.08
N GLU A 52 -25.09 1.39 -7.08
CA GLU A 52 -24.43 0.62 -8.13
C GLU A 52 -23.45 1.46 -8.95
N GLN A 53 -23.76 2.74 -9.17
CA GLN A 53 -22.94 3.62 -10.01
C GLN A 53 -21.59 3.92 -9.35
N ASN A 54 -21.57 4.07 -8.04
CA ASN A 54 -20.34 4.34 -7.29
C ASN A 54 -19.58 3.07 -6.88
N ARG A 55 -20.18 1.89 -7.02
CA ARG A 55 -19.57 0.62 -6.59
C ARG A 55 -18.21 0.37 -7.23
N GLN A 56 -18.09 0.58 -8.54
CA GLN A 56 -16.82 0.34 -9.25
C GLN A 56 -15.71 1.30 -8.81
N HIS A 57 -16.04 2.57 -8.53
CA HIS A 57 -15.08 3.56 -8.04
C HIS A 57 -14.59 3.20 -6.63
N LEU A 58 -15.50 2.79 -5.75
CA LEU A 58 -15.16 2.36 -4.39
C LEU A 58 -14.29 1.10 -4.39
N VAL A 59 -14.62 0.10 -5.20
CA VAL A 59 -13.79 -1.12 -5.37
C VAL A 59 -12.39 -0.75 -5.86
N THR A 60 -12.31 0.13 -6.87
CA THR A 60 -11.03 0.56 -7.44
C THR A 60 -10.18 1.29 -6.40
N ALA A 61 -10.77 2.24 -5.67
CA ALA A 61 -10.09 3.00 -4.62
C ALA A 61 -9.63 2.11 -3.45
N ALA A 62 -10.45 1.12 -3.06
CA ALA A 62 -10.10 0.14 -2.05
C ALA A 62 -8.91 -0.71 -2.49
N LEU A 63 -8.93 -1.25 -3.71
CA LEU A 63 -7.86 -2.08 -4.25
C LEU A 63 -6.54 -1.31 -4.36
N VAL A 64 -6.56 -0.07 -4.85
CA VAL A 64 -5.36 0.78 -4.94
C VAL A 64 -4.79 1.01 -3.54
N SER A 65 -5.61 1.44 -2.57
CA SER A 65 -5.14 1.68 -1.20
C SER A 65 -4.56 0.41 -0.57
N LEU A 66 -5.22 -0.74 -0.70
CA LEU A 66 -4.71 -2.00 -0.14
C LEU A 66 -3.39 -2.43 -0.76
N ARG A 67 -3.24 -2.30 -2.09
CA ARG A 67 -2.00 -2.61 -2.82
C ARG A 67 -0.85 -1.70 -2.41
N ASP A 68 -1.10 -0.40 -2.30
CA ASP A 68 -0.09 0.55 -1.82
C ASP A 68 0.37 0.20 -0.40
N GLY A 69 -0.57 -0.19 0.47
CA GLY A 69 -0.28 -0.70 1.80
C GLY A 69 0.63 -1.94 1.77
N LEU A 70 0.31 -2.91 0.91
CA LEU A 70 1.09 -4.14 0.74
C LEU A 70 2.50 -3.88 0.21
N ASP A 71 2.67 -2.94 -0.72
CA ASP A 71 4.00 -2.58 -1.23
C ASP A 71 4.93 -2.09 -0.13
N MET A 72 4.42 -1.21 0.75
CA MET A 72 5.19 -0.70 1.90
C MET A 72 5.42 -1.78 2.96
N MET A 73 4.43 -2.65 3.23
CA MET A 73 4.61 -3.79 4.13
C MET A 73 5.66 -4.78 3.60
N GLY A 74 5.71 -5.02 2.29
CA GLY A 74 6.73 -5.85 1.66
C GLY A 74 8.14 -5.26 1.81
N GLU A 75 8.28 -3.93 1.73
CA GLU A 75 9.54 -3.25 2.02
C GLU A 75 9.95 -3.40 3.49
N ILE A 76 9.01 -3.28 4.43
CA ILE A 76 9.27 -3.49 5.85
C ILE A 76 9.71 -4.93 6.11
N GLN A 77 9.01 -5.92 5.54
CA GLN A 77 9.37 -7.34 5.68
C GLN A 77 10.79 -7.59 5.16
N ARG A 78 11.12 -7.10 3.97
CA ARG A 78 12.48 -7.21 3.40
C ARG A 78 13.56 -6.68 4.33
N ARG A 79 13.29 -5.58 5.05
CA ARG A 79 14.23 -5.01 6.03
C ARG A 79 14.37 -5.91 7.26
N LEU A 80 13.26 -6.46 7.76
CA LEU A 80 13.27 -7.40 8.88
C LEU A 80 14.07 -8.67 8.54
N ASP A 81 13.87 -9.21 7.34
CA ASP A 81 14.62 -10.39 6.86
C ASP A 81 16.13 -10.09 6.80
N ALA A 82 16.53 -8.95 6.22
CA ALA A 82 17.93 -8.54 6.15
C ALA A 82 18.56 -8.31 7.54
N GLN A 83 17.78 -7.84 8.52
CA GLN A 83 18.25 -7.70 9.91
C GLN A 83 18.45 -9.07 10.58
N ALA A 84 17.55 -10.02 10.34
CA ALA A 84 17.67 -11.36 10.88
C ALA A 84 18.89 -12.11 10.32
N GLU A 85 19.17 -11.96 9.03
CA GLU A 85 20.36 -12.54 8.37
C GLU A 85 21.68 -12.00 8.95
N GLN A 86 21.73 -10.73 9.35
CA GLN A 86 22.92 -10.11 9.95
C GLN A 86 23.19 -10.56 11.40
N GLN A 87 22.19 -11.16 12.05
CA GLN A 87 22.27 -11.64 13.43
C GLN A 87 22.57 -13.15 13.52
N SER A 88 22.60 -13.85 12.39
CA SER A 88 22.96 -15.27 12.27
C SER A 88 24.44 -15.48 11.97
#